data_AF-A0A438N8E2-F1
#
_entry.id   AF-A0A438N8E2-F1
#
_cell.length_a   1.000
_cell.length_b   1.000
_cell.length_c   1.000
_cell.angle_alpha   90.00
_cell.angle_beta   90.00
_cell.angle_gamma   90.00
#
_symmetry.space_group_name_H-M   'P 1'
#
loop_
_entity.id
_entity.type
_entity.pdbx_description
1 polymer ?
#
loop_
_entity_poly.entity_id
_entity_poly.type
_entity_poly.pdbx_seq_one_letter_code
_entity_poly.pdbx_strand_id
1 'polypeptide(L)'
;MSNTSMPTISSLGTVALPGFVGILGLMGMAGGVYGLLSPIEAGRQFGIKTSSSSPTEMALLRAIALRNLGGGATNLVLMLMWQFSSLSRASPVVAHTFQRALGIGFLLGTSVAVGDAYVLIKYADSPGLVGEASRVGREKSKGHAFMALPIFALGLACCLL
;
A
#
# COMPACT_ATOMS: atom_id res chain seq x y z
N MET A 1 -25.56 -19.75 27.06
CA MET A 1 -25.32 -19.94 25.60
C MET A 1 -25.06 -18.55 25.01
N SER A 2 -23.82 -18.25 24.63
CA SER A 2 -23.50 -16.96 24.00
C SER A 2 -23.96 -16.99 22.54
N ASN A 3 -24.95 -16.17 22.20
CA ASN A 3 -25.31 -15.92 20.81
C ASN A 3 -24.12 -15.23 20.12
N THR A 4 -23.38 -15.99 19.34
CA THR A 4 -22.39 -15.47 18.40
C THR A 4 -23.17 -14.94 17.20
N SER A 5 -23.60 -13.68 17.28
CA SER A 5 -24.16 -12.96 16.14
C SER A 5 -23.10 -12.92 15.04
N MET A 6 -23.35 -13.62 13.94
CA MET A 6 -22.50 -13.53 12.75
C MET A 6 -22.44 -12.06 12.30
N PRO A 7 -21.24 -11.51 12.03
CA PRO A 7 -21.12 -10.16 11.51
C PRO A 7 -21.87 -10.07 10.17
N THR A 8 -22.87 -9.19 10.12
CA THR A 8 -23.61 -8.90 8.89
C THR A 8 -22.70 -8.18 7.90
N ILE A 9 -22.98 -8.29 6.60
CA ILE A 9 -22.24 -7.57 5.53
C ILE A 9 -22.11 -6.07 5.85
N SER A 10 -23.13 -5.49 6.47
CA SER A 10 -23.13 -4.09 6.94
C SER A 10 -22.04 -3.79 7.99
N SER A 11 -21.75 -4.74 8.90
CA SER A 11 -20.68 -4.58 9.92
C SER A 11 -19.27 -4.65 9.34
N LEU A 12 -19.09 -5.36 8.20
CA LEU A 12 -17.83 -5.39 7.46
C LEU A 12 -17.49 -4.02 6.87
N GLY A 13 -18.49 -3.31 6.33
CA GLY A 13 -18.31 -1.99 5.71
C GLY A 13 -18.06 -0.86 6.70
N THR A 14 -18.63 -0.92 7.90
CA THR A 14 -18.56 0.19 8.88
C THR A 14 -17.34 0.15 9.80
N VAL A 15 -16.78 -1.02 10.11
CA VAL A 15 -15.70 -1.13 11.11
C VAL A 15 -14.44 -1.77 10.53
N ALA A 16 -14.57 -2.86 9.78
CA ALA A 16 -13.40 -3.57 9.26
C ALA A 16 -12.72 -2.77 8.12
N LEU A 17 -13.52 -2.20 7.21
CA LEU A 17 -13.01 -1.51 6.04
C LEU A 17 -12.12 -0.30 6.40
N PRO A 18 -12.54 0.65 7.26
CA PRO A 18 -11.67 1.76 7.65
C PRO A 18 -10.41 1.31 8.39
N GLY A 19 -10.50 0.25 9.20
CA GLY A 19 -9.35 -0.33 9.89
C GLY A 19 -8.28 -0.83 8.93
N PHE A 20 -8.66 -1.60 7.91
CA PHE A 20 -7.72 -2.07 6.88
C PHE A 20 -7.11 -0.93 6.07
N VAL A 21 -7.93 0.05 5.68
CA VAL A 21 -7.44 1.26 4.99
C VAL A 21 -6.41 2.00 5.86
N GLY A 22 -6.72 2.16 7.15
CA GLY A 22 -5.83 2.80 8.11
C GLY A 22 -4.49 2.08 8.27
N ILE A 23 -4.52 0.75 8.40
CA ILE A 23 -3.29 -0.06 8.49
C ILE A 23 -2.43 0.11 7.24
N LEU A 24 -3.02 -0.03 6.04
CA LEU A 24 -2.26 0.13 4.79
C LEU A 24 -1.72 1.56 4.62
N GLY A 25 -2.53 2.56 4.98
CA GLY A 25 -2.11 3.97 4.97
C GLY A 25 -0.93 4.23 5.90
N LEU A 26 -0.99 3.72 7.14
CA LEU A 26 0.08 3.83 8.13
C LEU A 26 1.35 3.10 7.67
N MET A 27 1.22 1.89 7.14
CA MET A 27 2.37 1.13 6.62
C MET A 27 3.06 1.86 5.46
N GLY A 28 2.29 2.41 4.52
CA GLY A 28 2.84 3.21 3.41
C GLY A 28 3.55 4.46 3.91
N MET A 29 2.91 5.19 4.83
CA MET A 29 3.47 6.42 5.41
C MET A 29 4.76 6.13 6.20
N ALA A 30 4.73 5.17 7.12
CA ALA A 30 5.88 4.78 7.92
C ALA A 30 7.02 4.23 7.06
N GLY A 31 6.70 3.37 6.08
CA GLY A 31 7.68 2.86 5.12
C GLY A 31 8.30 3.97 4.27
N GLY A 32 7.52 4.97 3.88
CA GLY A 32 8.01 6.15 3.16
C GLY A 32 8.94 7.03 4.00
N VAL A 33 8.56 7.34 5.25
CA VAL A 33 9.44 8.06 6.19
C VAL A 33 10.74 7.30 6.42
N TYR A 34 10.64 5.99 6.70
CA TYR A 34 11.82 5.14 6.88
C TYR A 34 12.71 5.12 5.64
N GLY A 35 12.13 5.04 4.44
CA GLY A 35 12.87 5.08 3.19
C GLY A 35 13.55 6.41 2.89
N LEU A 36 13.08 7.52 3.45
CA LEU A 36 13.78 8.81 3.34
C LEU A 36 14.96 8.91 4.31
N LEU A 37 14.79 8.39 5.53
CA LEU A 37 15.81 8.41 6.58
C LEU A 37 16.90 7.35 6.34
N SER A 38 16.55 6.21 5.77
CA SER A 38 17.45 5.07 5.54
C SER A 38 17.22 4.42 4.16
N PRO A 39 17.54 5.12 3.05
CA PRO A 39 17.15 4.69 1.70
C PRO A 39 17.71 3.32 1.29
N ILE A 40 18.97 3.04 1.62
CA ILE A 40 19.64 1.79 1.26
C ILE A 40 18.97 0.60 1.96
N GLU A 41 18.75 0.72 3.27
CA GLU A 41 18.15 -0.36 4.05
C GLU A 41 16.68 -0.58 3.70
N ALA A 42 15.92 0.51 3.49
CA ALA A 42 14.56 0.43 2.99
C ALA A 42 14.50 -0.21 1.60
N GLY A 43 15.43 0.12 0.70
CA GLY A 43 15.56 -0.52 -0.62
C GLY A 43 15.61 -2.04 -0.53
N ARG A 44 16.34 -2.59 0.45
CA ARG A 44 16.40 -4.04 0.68
C ARG A 44 15.06 -4.62 1.08
N GLN A 45 14.28 -3.89 1.88
CA GLN A 45 12.92 -4.31 2.26
C GLN A 45 11.97 -4.37 1.05
N PHE A 46 12.21 -3.52 0.04
CA PHE A 46 11.50 -3.50 -1.24
C PHE A 46 12.11 -4.42 -2.32
N GLY A 47 13.11 -5.23 -1.98
CA GLY A 47 13.69 -6.21 -2.91
C GLY A 47 14.91 -5.74 -3.70
N ILE A 48 15.37 -4.52 -3.45
CA ILE A 48 16.54 -3.92 -4.10
C ILE A 48 17.72 -3.98 -3.12
N LYS A 49 18.61 -4.95 -3.30
CA LYS A 49 19.88 -4.99 -2.57
C LYS A 49 20.93 -4.21 -3.36
N THR A 50 21.15 -2.96 -2.96
CA THR A 50 22.30 -2.17 -3.42
C THR A 50 23.23 -1.84 -2.25
N SER A 51 24.54 -1.83 -2.52
CA SER A 51 25.57 -1.25 -1.63
C SER A 51 26.12 0.07 -2.19
N SER A 52 25.60 0.52 -3.33
CA SER A 52 26.03 1.71 -4.02
C SER A 52 25.28 2.92 -3.46
N SER A 53 26.05 3.94 -3.09
CA SER A 53 25.56 5.27 -2.72
C SER A 53 25.53 6.20 -3.93
N SER A 54 25.45 5.64 -5.15
CA SER A 54 25.45 6.46 -6.36
C SER A 54 24.29 7.46 -6.33
N PRO A 55 24.49 8.72 -6.78
CA PRO A 55 23.44 9.74 -6.74
C PRO A 55 22.14 9.29 -7.43
N THR A 56 22.24 8.55 -8.53
CA THR A 56 21.10 8.04 -9.29
C THR A 56 20.30 7.00 -8.51
N GLU A 57 20.96 6.05 -7.85
CA GLU A 57 20.28 5.05 -7.03
C GLU A 57 19.63 5.67 -5.80
N MET A 58 20.33 6.59 -5.14
CA MET A 58 19.79 7.32 -4.00
C MET A 58 18.57 8.16 -4.37
N ALA A 59 18.59 8.80 -5.55
CA ALA A 59 17.43 9.53 -6.07
C ALA A 59 16.24 8.59 -6.33
N LEU A 60 16.48 7.43 -6.94
CA LEU A 60 15.44 6.42 -7.19
C LEU A 60 14.84 5.89 -5.88
N LEU A 61 15.67 5.52 -4.90
CA LEU A 61 15.20 5.02 -3.61
C LEU A 61 14.38 6.07 -2.85
N ARG A 62 14.80 7.34 -2.89
CA ARG A 62 14.03 8.45 -2.30
C ARG A 62 12.73 8.73 -3.05
N ALA A 63 12.70 8.58 -4.37
CA ALA A 63 11.47 8.71 -5.15
C ALA A 63 10.45 7.62 -4.78
N ILE A 64 10.90 6.36 -4.63
CA ILE A 64 10.07 5.26 -4.14
C ILE A 64 9.55 5.55 -2.71
N ALA A 65 10.43 6.06 -1.84
CA ALA A 65 10.05 6.43 -0.48
C ALA A 65 8.99 7.55 -0.45
N LEU A 66 9.15 8.59 -1.27
CA LEU A 66 8.17 9.68 -1.42
C LEU A 66 6.85 9.18 -1.97
N ARG A 67 6.86 8.29 -2.96
CA ARG A 67 5.65 7.65 -3.50
C ARG A 67 4.87 6.94 -2.38
N ASN A 68 5.56 6.15 -1.55
CA ASN A 68 4.92 5.42 -0.45
C ASN A 68 4.41 6.36 0.64
N LEU A 69 5.19 7.38 0.98
CA LEU A 69 4.80 8.42 1.94
C LEU A 69 3.54 9.15 1.47
N GLY A 70 3.54 9.65 0.23
CA GLY A 70 2.41 10.35 -0.37
C GLY A 70 1.17 9.47 -0.44
N GLY A 71 1.29 8.26 -0.99
CA GLY A 71 0.17 7.31 -1.08
C GLY A 71 -0.40 6.93 0.29
N GLY A 72 0.48 6.64 1.26
CA GLY A 72 0.07 6.33 2.63
C GLY A 72 -0.63 7.50 3.31
N ALA A 73 -0.07 8.70 3.24
CA ALA A 73 -0.66 9.90 3.81
C ALA A 73 -2.01 10.25 3.17
N THR A 74 -2.12 10.16 1.83
CA THR A 74 -3.38 10.36 1.12
C THR A 74 -4.45 9.38 1.58
N ASN A 75 -4.11 8.09 1.69
CA ASN A 75 -5.04 7.07 2.19
C ASN A 75 -5.50 7.37 3.61
N LEU A 76 -4.60 7.80 4.49
CA LEU A 76 -4.97 8.19 5.86
C LEU A 76 -5.88 9.41 5.89
N VAL A 77 -5.53 10.47 5.16
CA VAL A 77 -6.35 11.69 5.12
C VAL A 77 -7.75 11.39 4.59
N LEU A 78 -7.87 10.65 3.48
CA LEU A 78 -9.17 10.30 2.93
C LEU A 78 -9.98 9.40 3.89
N MET A 79 -9.33 8.48 4.58
CA MET A 79 -10.00 7.63 5.60
C MET A 79 -10.47 8.45 6.79
N LEU A 80 -9.63 9.37 7.30
CA LEU A 80 -10.01 10.25 8.38
C LEU A 80 -11.16 11.18 7.98
N MET A 81 -11.15 11.68 6.73
CA MET A 81 -12.22 12.50 6.18
C MET A 81 -13.51 11.69 6.03
N TRP A 82 -13.43 10.45 5.55
CA TRP A 82 -14.57 9.54 5.45
C TRP A 82 -15.19 9.24 6.82
N GLN A 83 -14.37 8.90 7.83
CA GLN A 83 -14.86 8.39 9.11
C GLN A 83 -15.17 9.47 10.15
N PHE A 84 -14.38 10.55 10.20
CA PHE A 84 -14.38 11.45 11.35
C PHE A 84 -14.73 12.90 11.02
N SER A 85 -14.76 13.30 9.74
CA SER A 85 -15.10 14.69 9.40
C SER A 85 -16.56 15.02 9.70
N SER A 86 -16.81 16.26 10.12
CA SER A 86 -18.17 16.78 10.31
C SER A 86 -18.98 16.74 9.02
N LEU A 87 -18.35 16.98 7.87
CA LEU A 87 -18.98 16.96 6.56
C LEU A 87 -19.51 15.56 6.20
N SER A 88 -18.71 14.51 6.39
CA SER A 88 -19.13 13.13 6.15
C SER A 88 -20.22 12.68 7.14
N ARG A 89 -20.16 13.13 8.40
CA ARG A 89 -21.22 12.86 9.39
C ARG A 89 -22.53 13.58 9.06
N ALA A 90 -22.45 14.76 8.44
CA ALA A 90 -23.62 15.55 8.06
C ALA A 90 -24.23 15.12 6.72
N SER A 91 -23.46 14.46 5.83
CA SER A 91 -23.91 14.07 4.50
C SER A 91 -23.39 12.69 4.09
N PRO A 92 -24.27 11.68 3.94
CA PRO A 92 -23.90 10.37 3.42
C PRO A 92 -23.23 10.41 2.05
N VAL A 93 -23.63 11.36 1.20
CA VAL A 93 -23.05 11.54 -0.15
C VAL A 93 -21.57 11.93 -0.06
N VAL A 94 -21.22 12.81 0.88
CA VAL A 94 -19.83 13.22 1.13
C VAL A 94 -19.02 12.05 1.66
N ALA A 95 -19.56 11.30 2.62
CA ALA A 95 -18.90 10.11 3.17
C ALA A 95 -18.59 9.08 2.05
N HIS A 96 -19.57 8.76 1.22
CA HIS A 96 -19.37 7.85 0.08
C HIS A 96 -18.40 8.39 -0.96
N THR A 97 -18.31 9.71 -1.14
CA THR A 97 -17.34 10.31 -2.05
C THR A 97 -15.91 10.04 -1.60
N PHE A 98 -15.60 10.24 -0.31
CA PHE A 98 -14.28 9.92 0.24
C PHE A 98 -13.99 8.42 0.21
N GLN A 99 -14.99 7.59 0.53
CA GLN A 99 -14.87 6.13 0.46
C GLN A 99 -14.57 5.65 -0.97
N ARG A 100 -15.28 6.17 -1.98
CA ARG A 100 -15.04 5.82 -3.39
C ARG A 100 -13.70 6.35 -3.90
N ALA A 101 -13.29 7.54 -3.46
CA ALA A 101 -11.97 8.07 -3.78
C ALA A 101 -10.85 7.16 -3.24
N LEU A 102 -10.98 6.65 -2.01
CA LEU A 102 -10.11 5.60 -1.48
C LEU A 102 -10.14 4.35 -2.34
N GLY A 103 -11.34 3.87 -2.70
CA GLY A 103 -11.51 2.67 -3.52
C GLY A 103 -10.78 2.77 -4.86
N ILE A 104 -10.96 3.88 -5.58
CA ILE A 104 -10.24 4.19 -6.82
C ILE A 104 -8.73 4.23 -6.58
N GLY A 105 -8.30 4.89 -5.51
CA GLY A 105 -6.89 4.94 -5.12
C GLY A 105 -6.27 3.55 -4.92
N PHE A 106 -6.97 2.64 -4.24
CA PHE A 106 -6.50 1.27 -4.06
C PHE A 106 -6.52 0.46 -5.36
N LEU A 107 -7.56 0.58 -6.19
CA LEU A 107 -7.61 -0.10 -7.49
C LEU A 107 -6.46 0.33 -8.41
N LEU A 108 -6.15 1.63 -8.46
CA LEU A 108 -4.99 2.13 -9.17
C LEU A 108 -3.69 1.68 -8.49
N GLY A 109 -3.65 1.66 -7.15
CA GLY A 109 -2.54 1.14 -6.34
C GLY A 109 -2.20 -0.33 -6.62
N THR A 110 -3.19 -1.15 -6.98
CA THR A 110 -2.99 -2.54 -7.41
C THR A 110 -2.05 -2.61 -8.61
N SER A 111 -2.21 -1.71 -9.59
CA SER A 111 -1.33 -1.68 -10.77
C SER A 111 0.14 -1.48 -10.37
N VAL A 112 0.37 -0.71 -9.31
CA VAL A 112 1.71 -0.46 -8.83
C VAL A 112 2.27 -1.64 -8.04
N ALA A 113 1.47 -2.34 -7.25
CA ALA A 113 1.90 -3.59 -6.61
C ALA A 113 2.26 -4.68 -7.65
N VAL A 114 1.46 -4.81 -8.71
CA VAL A 114 1.76 -5.72 -9.83
C VAL A 114 3.00 -5.26 -10.59
N GLY A 115 3.14 -3.96 -10.84
CA GLY A 115 4.31 -3.36 -11.47
C GLY A 115 5.59 -3.61 -10.67
N ASP A 116 5.57 -3.38 -9.36
CA ASP A 116 6.68 -3.65 -8.45
C ASP A 116 7.07 -5.14 -8.49
N ALA A 117 6.09 -6.05 -8.48
CA ALA A 117 6.34 -7.48 -8.62
C ALA A 117 7.02 -7.82 -9.96
N TYR A 118 6.54 -7.25 -11.06
CA TYR A 118 7.10 -7.44 -12.40
C TYR A 118 8.52 -6.88 -12.52
N VAL A 119 8.78 -5.67 -12.02
CA VAL A 119 10.10 -5.05 -12.07
C VAL A 119 11.09 -5.87 -11.24
N LEU A 120 10.70 -6.33 -10.04
CA LEU A 120 11.57 -7.11 -9.17
C LEU A 120 11.93 -8.49 -9.72
N ILE A 121 11.00 -9.16 -10.42
CA ILE A 121 11.35 -10.43 -11.07
C ILE A 121 12.34 -10.21 -12.22
N LYS A 122 12.15 -9.15 -13.01
CA LYS A 122 13.11 -8.77 -14.07
C LYS A 122 14.48 -8.36 -13.52
N TYR A 123 14.49 -7.61 -12.42
CA TYR A 123 15.70 -7.27 -11.69
C TYR A 123 16.44 -8.52 -11.20
N ALA A 124 15.71 -9.45 -10.57
CA ALA A 124 16.30 -10.70 -10.06
C ALA A 124 16.79 -11.64 -11.17
N ASP A 125 16.23 -11.55 -12.37
CA ASP A 125 16.62 -12.27 -13.58
C ASP A 125 17.72 -11.56 -14.39
N SER A 126 18.18 -10.38 -13.96
CA SER A 126 19.12 -9.57 -14.74
C SER A 126 20.53 -10.20 -14.79
N PRO A 127 21.20 -10.21 -15.95
CA PRO A 127 22.58 -10.69 -16.06
C PRO A 127 23.49 -9.96 -15.07
N GLY A 128 24.28 -10.73 -14.31
CA GLY A 128 25.19 -10.20 -13.28
C GLY A 128 24.58 -10.13 -11.87
N LEU A 129 23.27 -10.36 -11.71
CA LEU A 129 22.64 -10.48 -10.39
C LEU A 129 22.59 -11.95 -9.94
N VAL A 130 23.45 -12.34 -8.99
CA VAL A 130 23.52 -13.71 -8.48
C VAL A 130 23.41 -13.76 -6.96
N GLY A 131 23.15 -14.96 -6.42
CA GLY A 131 23.13 -15.22 -4.98
C GLY A 131 22.00 -14.49 -4.25
N GLU A 132 22.33 -13.87 -3.11
CA GLU A 132 21.34 -13.30 -2.18
C GLU A 132 20.52 -12.16 -2.82
N ALA A 133 21.11 -11.32 -3.67
CA ALA A 133 20.40 -10.21 -4.30
C ALA A 133 19.28 -10.70 -5.22
N SER A 134 19.54 -11.74 -6.03
CA SER A 134 18.52 -12.37 -6.87
C SER A 134 17.44 -13.05 -6.02
N ARG A 135 17.84 -13.78 -4.95
CA ARG A 135 16.88 -14.43 -4.04
C ARG A 135 15.92 -13.41 -3.40
N VAL A 136 16.46 -12.33 -2.84
CA VAL A 136 15.67 -11.26 -2.21
C VAL A 136 14.72 -10.61 -3.21
N GLY A 137 15.19 -10.31 -4.43
CA GLY A 137 14.34 -9.76 -5.49
C GLY A 137 13.16 -10.68 -5.85
N ARG A 138 13.40 -11.98 -6.02
CA ARG A 138 12.32 -12.96 -6.29
C ARG A 138 11.33 -13.09 -5.14
N GLU A 139 11.83 -13.15 -3.91
CA GLU A 139 11.00 -13.26 -2.70
C GLU A 139 10.08 -12.05 -2.56
N LYS A 140 10.65 -10.85 -2.71
CA LYS A 140 9.89 -9.59 -2.62
C LYS A 140 8.94 -9.42 -3.80
N SER A 141 9.31 -9.85 -5.01
CA SER A 141 8.39 -9.90 -6.16
C SER A 141 7.11 -10.68 -5.84
N LYS A 142 7.24 -11.88 -5.24
CA LYS A 142 6.07 -12.67 -4.80
C LYS A 142 5.27 -11.95 -3.72
N GLY A 143 5.94 -11.31 -2.77
CA GLY A 143 5.30 -10.51 -1.73
C GLY A 143 4.45 -9.37 -2.31
N HIS A 144 4.97 -8.62 -3.29
CA HIS A 144 4.23 -7.56 -3.97
C HIS A 144 3.04 -8.10 -4.75
N ALA A 145 3.20 -9.20 -5.49
CA ALA A 145 2.11 -9.85 -6.21
C ALA A 145 1.00 -10.34 -5.26
N PHE A 146 1.39 -10.91 -4.12
CA PHE A 146 0.44 -11.33 -3.09
C PHE A 146 -0.31 -10.14 -2.48
N MET A 147 0.39 -9.04 -2.15
CA MET A 147 -0.21 -7.82 -1.61
C MET A 147 -1.13 -7.09 -2.59
N ALA A 148 -0.99 -7.32 -3.90
CA ALA A 148 -1.90 -6.77 -4.89
C ALA A 148 -3.35 -7.26 -4.69
N LEU A 149 -3.53 -8.49 -4.20
CA LEU A 149 -4.86 -9.08 -3.97
C LEU A 149 -5.66 -8.37 -2.87
N PRO A 150 -5.18 -8.21 -1.62
CA PRO A 150 -5.92 -7.48 -0.59
C PRO A 150 -6.08 -6.00 -0.95
N ILE A 151 -5.11 -5.38 -1.62
CA ILE A 151 -5.25 -4.00 -2.12
C ILE A 151 -6.41 -3.90 -3.11
N PHE A 152 -6.48 -4.82 -4.08
CA PHE A 152 -7.56 -4.87 -5.07
C PHE A 152 -8.92 -5.12 -4.42
N ALA A 153 -9.00 -6.11 -3.53
CA ALA A 153 -10.23 -6.45 -2.82
C ALA A 153 -10.72 -5.27 -1.97
N LEU A 154 -9.81 -4.56 -1.30
CA LEU A 154 -10.14 -3.36 -0.53
C LEU A 154 -10.63 -2.22 -1.43
N GLY A 155 -10.01 -2.06 -2.60
CA GLY A 155 -10.45 -1.10 -3.61
C GLY A 155 -11.88 -1.36 -4.08
N LEU A 156 -12.20 -2.61 -4.42
CA LEU A 156 -13.56 -3.02 -4.78
C LEU A 156 -14.55 -2.79 -3.64
N ALA A 157 -14.19 -3.18 -2.41
CA ALA A 157 -15.05 -3.00 -1.24
C ALA A 157 -15.37 -1.52 -1.00
N CYS A 158 -14.37 -0.63 -1.09
CA CYS A 158 -14.58 0.82 -0.97
C CYS A 158 -15.39 1.44 -2.12
N CYS A 159 -15.41 0.82 -3.30
CA CYS A 159 -16.20 1.32 -4.43
C CYS A 159 -17.65 0.80 -4.44
N LEU A 160 -17.87 -0.43 -3.98
CA LEU A 160 -19.11 -1.18 -4.18
C LEU A 160 -19.98 -1.32 -2.92
N LEU A 161 -19.42 -1.18 -1.72
CA LEU A 161 -20.13 -1.25 -0.44
C LEU A 161 -20.39 0.15 0.11
#